data_AF-A0A3C1TP24-F1
#
_entry.id   AF-A0A3C1TP24-F1
#
_cell.length_a   1.000
_cell.length_b   1.000
_cell.length_c   1.000
_cell.angle_alpha   90.00
_cell.angle_beta   90.00
_cell.angle_gamma   90.00
#
_symmetry.space_group_name_H-M   'P 1'
#
loop_
_entity.id
_entity.type
_entity.pdbx_description
1 polymer ?
#
loop_
_entity_poly.entity_id
_entity_poly.type
_entity_poly.pdbx_seq_one_letter_code
_entity_poly.pdbx_strand_id
1 'polypeptide(L)' 'MASKSKERKNRKKLKCSECGTVNYFVRKNHVLQNRLELNKLCKTCGKHTLHKETK' A
#
# COMPACT_ATOMS: atom_id res chain seq x y z
N MET A 1 24.36 20.59 2.99
CA MET A 1 23.50 19.86 2.01
C MET A 1 23.29 18.42 2.48
N ALA A 2 22.42 18.15 3.45
CA ALA A 2 22.29 16.81 4.05
C ALA A 2 20.83 16.49 4.41
N SER A 3 20.00 16.18 3.41
CA SER A 3 18.56 15.98 3.66
C SER A 3 17.95 14.77 2.93
N LYS A 4 18.70 13.98 2.17
CA LYS A 4 18.08 13.08 1.17
C LYS A 4 17.86 11.62 1.55
N SER A 5 18.30 11.14 2.73
CA SER A 5 18.36 9.69 2.98
C SER A 5 17.23 9.07 3.81
N LYS A 6 16.43 9.84 4.56
CA LYS A 6 15.44 9.25 5.50
C LYS A 6 14.05 8.97 4.89
N GLU A 7 13.76 9.44 3.68
CA GLU A 7 12.39 9.42 3.13
C GLU A 7 12.04 8.13 2.35
N ARG A 8 13.01 7.29 2.01
CA ARG A 8 12.77 6.09 1.16
C ARG A 8 12.21 4.87 1.90
N LYS A 9 12.23 4.81 3.24
CA LYS A 9 11.92 3.59 4.01
C LYS A 9 10.42 3.34 4.26
N ASN A 10 9.52 4.21 3.84
CA ASN A 10 8.12 4.20 4.27
C ASN A 10 7.09 3.80 3.20
N ARG A 11 7.52 3.26 2.05
CA ARG A 11 6.60 2.77 1.03
C ARG A 11 6.13 1.35 1.36
N LYS A 12 4.84 1.20 1.65
CA LYS A 12 4.16 -0.07 1.84
C LYS A 12 3.40 -0.48 0.58
N LYS A 13 3.40 -1.78 0.31
CA LYS A 13 2.74 -2.40 -0.84
C LYS A 13 1.32 -2.79 -0.43
N LEU A 14 0.34 -2.45 -1.23
CA LEU A 14 -1.06 -2.85 -1.07
C LEU A 14 -1.38 -3.95 -2.09
N LYS A 15 -1.75 -5.12 -1.57
CA LYS A 15 -2.09 -6.32 -2.31
C LYS A 15 -3.61 -6.48 -2.36
N CYS A 16 -4.16 -6.72 -3.54
CA CYS A 16 -5.57 -7.07 -3.70
C CYS A 16 -5.85 -8.41 -2.99
N SER A 17 -6.92 -8.50 -2.21
CA SER A 17 -7.28 -9.75 -1.51
C SER A 17 -7.81 -10.83 -2.46
N GLU A 18 -8.33 -10.47 -3.63
CA GLU A 18 -8.94 -11.42 -4.57
C GLU A 18 -7.92 -12.01 -5.56
N CYS A 19 -7.18 -11.18 -6.28
CA CYS A 19 -6.19 -11.66 -7.27
C CYS A 19 -4.76 -11.77 -6.73
N GLY A 20 -4.49 -11.21 -5.55
CA GLY A 20 -3.14 -11.16 -5.00
C GLY A 20 -2.16 -10.23 -5.72
N THR A 21 -2.62 -9.43 -6.69
CA THR A 21 -1.76 -8.46 -7.39
C THR A 21 -1.44 -7.27 -6.49
N VAL A 22 -0.18 -6.85 -6.46
CA VAL A 22 0.25 -5.62 -5.78
C VAL A 22 0.07 -4.46 -6.75
N ASN A 23 -0.98 -3.66 -6.53
CA ASN A 23 -1.38 -2.60 -7.46
C ASN A 23 -1.15 -1.18 -6.93
N TYR A 24 -0.98 -1.02 -5.61
CA TYR A 24 -0.82 0.29 -4.98
C TYR A 24 0.38 0.34 -4.04
N PHE A 25 1.04 1.51 -3.99
CA PHE A 25 2.12 1.81 -3.06
C PHE A 25 1.73 3.04 -2.24
N VAL A 26 1.62 2.87 -0.92
CA VAL A 26 1.29 3.97 -0.01
C VAL A 26 2.49 4.33 0.84
N ARG A 27 2.69 5.63 1.05
CA ARG A 27 3.65 6.13 2.02
C ARG A 27 2.96 6.15 3.37
N LYS A 28 3.29 5.20 4.23
CA LYS A 28 2.71 5.14 5.57
C LYS A 28 3.57 5.97 6.51
N ASN A 29 2.98 6.87 7.29
CA ASN A 29 3.69 7.53 8.37
C ASN A 29 3.87 6.55 9.54
N HIS A 30 5.05 6.50 10.18
CA HIS A 30 5.35 5.56 11.28
C HIS A 30 4.40 5.68 12.48
N VAL A 31 3.66 6.80 12.59
CA VAL A 31 2.71 7.09 13.68
C VAL A 31 1.41 6.28 13.55
N LEU A 32 1.02 5.87 12.34
CA LEU A 32 -0.16 5.03 12.13
C LEU A 32 0.31 3.57 12.09
N GLN A 33 0.17 2.84 13.21
CA GLN A 33 0.52 1.41 13.26
C GLN A 33 -0.57 0.48 12.68
N ASN A 34 -1.78 0.99 12.44
CA ASN A 34 -2.93 0.20 12.01
C ASN A 34 -2.78 -0.33 10.58
N ARG A 35 -3.08 -1.60 10.34
CA ARG A 35 -3.15 -2.19 8.98
C ARG A 35 -4.02 -1.30 8.09
N LEU A 36 -3.48 -0.77 6.98
CA LEU A 36 -4.31 -0.14 5.97
C LEU A 36 -5.03 -1.22 5.17
N GLU A 37 -6.36 -1.14 5.19
CA GLU A 37 -7.26 -1.88 4.34
C GLU A 37 -8.05 -0.84 3.53
N LEU A 38 -7.83 -0.81 2.22
CA LEU A 38 -8.45 0.17 1.34
C LEU A 38 -9.31 -0.53 0.29
N ASN A 39 -10.58 -0.16 0.21
CA ASN A 39 -11.44 -0.56 -0.91
C ASN A 39 -11.06 0.26 -2.13
N LYS A 40 -10.35 -0.36 -3.08
CA LYS A 40 -9.93 0.26 -4.33
C LYS A 40 -10.26 -0.61 -5.51
N LEU A 41 -10.34 0.01 -6.68
CA LEU A 41 -10.51 -0.70 -7.94
C LEU A 41 -9.26 -1.53 -8.21
N CYS A 42 -9.47 -2.84 -8.34
CA CYS A 42 -8.45 -3.73 -8.82
C CYS A 42 -8.50 -3.75 -10.35
N LYS A 43 -7.45 -3.25 -11.01
CA LYS A 43 -7.38 -3.22 -12.49
C LYS A 43 -7.43 -4.61 -13.12
N THR A 44 -6.97 -5.64 -12.41
CA THR A 44 -6.98 -7.02 -12.89
C THR A 44 -8.33 -7.71 -12.72
N CYS A 45 -9.07 -7.40 -11.64
CA CYS A 45 -10.39 -8.00 -11.38
C CYS A 45 -11.54 -7.18 -11.99
N GLY A 46 -11.31 -5.91 -12.32
CA GLY A 46 -12.34 -4.98 -12.80
C GLY A 46 -13.38 -4.58 -11.73
N LYS A 47 -13.14 -4.91 -10.46
CA LYS A 47 -14.07 -4.68 -9.35
C LYS A 47 -13.40 -3.93 -8.20
N HIS A 48 -14.21 -3.28 -7.35
CA HIS A 48 -13.74 -2.69 -6.10
C HIS A 48 -13.51 -3.79 -5.07
N THR A 49 -12.27 -3.96 -4.64
CA THR A 49 -11.87 -5.02 -3.73
C THR A 49 -11.04 -4.46 -2.58
N LEU A 50 -11.02 -5.21 -1.49
CA LEU A 50 -10.26 -4.84 -0.31
C LEU A 50 -8.78 -5.11 -0.56
N HIS A 51 -7.98 -4.04 -0.61
CA HIS A 51 -6.53 -4.12 -0.73
C HIS A 51 -5.90 -4.06 0.66
N LYS A 52 -5.13 -5.09 1.02
CA LYS A 52 -4.46 -5.22 2.32
C LYS A 52 -2.98 -4.88 2.20
N GLU A 53 -2.45 -4.19 3.19
CA GLU A 53 -1.00 -3.98 3.29
C GLU A 53 -0.25 -5.30 3.40
N THR A 54 0.73 -5.49 2.51
CA THR A 54 1.73 -6.55 2.60
C THR A 54 3.01 -5.97 3.21
N LYS A 55 3.74 -6.80 3.97
CA LYS A 55 4.89 -6.42 4.80
C LYS A 55 5.95 -5.63 4.03
#